data_AF-A0A8J6ZLM6-F1
#
_entry.id   AF-A0A8J6ZLM6-F1
#
_cell.length_a   1.000
_cell.length_b   1.000
_cell.length_c   1.000
_cell.angle_alpha   90.00
_cell.angle_beta   90.00
_cell.angle_gamma   90.00
#
_symmetry.space_group_name_H-M   'P 1'
#
loop_
_entity.id
_entity.type
_entity.pdbx_description
1 polymer ?
#
loop_
_entity_poly.entity_id
_entity_poly.type
_entity_poly.pdbx_seq_one_letter_code
_entity_poly.pdbx_strand_id
1 'polypeptide(L)'
;MTPDEIETAMQAAFNSCDAVGCPLTDAQKQILLQVVEQIQGNFNSEASDIANPLDELTPEELEAFLEFVKTEEQRNRTWKVQLLNDWLLENDSGTVQFIRQRYGLQWLNRVESYHFDKYSYFEDALKLKVGDRIEVCNALWEWVQEDGPCKPEWFPSIVIQVDEISDVYDGLRPRNNSSTNCVVRFFNGAEYEIQGIYEWNRYNWRWSQ
;
A
#
# COMPACT_ATOMS: atom_id res chain seq x y z
N MET A 1 26.28 21.05 -18.54
CA MET A 1 25.00 21.49 -19.12
C MET A 1 24.28 22.29 -18.07
N THR A 2 23.84 23.49 -18.39
CA THR A 2 22.99 24.30 -17.50
C THR A 2 21.53 23.84 -17.60
N PRO A 3 20.70 24.12 -16.58
CA PRO A 3 19.26 23.80 -16.60
C PRO A 3 18.56 24.24 -17.89
N ASP A 4 18.84 25.48 -18.31
CA ASP A 4 18.29 26.09 -19.52
C ASP A 4 18.67 25.35 -20.81
N GLU A 5 19.87 24.76 -20.87
CA GLU A 5 20.33 23.98 -22.03
C GLU A 5 19.57 22.66 -22.18
N ILE A 6 19.20 22.04 -21.05
CA ILE A 6 18.46 20.76 -21.04
C ILE A 6 16.98 21.00 -21.35
N GLU A 7 16.38 22.05 -20.79
CA GLU A 7 15.00 22.44 -21.14
C GLU A 7 14.88 22.77 -22.63
N THR A 8 15.82 23.55 -23.16
CA THR A 8 15.87 23.90 -24.60
C THR A 8 16.04 22.66 -25.49
N ALA A 9 16.91 21.72 -25.10
CA ALA A 9 17.09 20.47 -25.83
C ALA A 9 15.84 19.58 -25.79
N MET A 10 15.11 19.58 -24.68
CA MET A 10 13.91 18.78 -24.53
C MET A 10 12.72 19.39 -25.28
N GLN A 11 12.60 20.71 -25.30
CA GLN A 11 11.63 21.41 -26.14
C GLN A 11 11.91 21.14 -27.63
N ALA A 12 13.19 21.09 -28.05
CA ALA A 12 13.57 20.70 -29.40
C ALA A 12 13.22 19.24 -29.71
N ALA A 13 13.39 18.32 -28.75
CA ALA A 13 12.97 16.92 -28.89
C ALA A 13 11.44 16.79 -29.02
N PHE A 14 10.66 17.53 -28.23
CA PHE A 14 9.19 17.57 -28.37
C PHE A 14 8.76 18.05 -29.74
N ASN A 15 9.36 19.15 -30.23
CA ASN A 15 9.07 19.67 -31.57
C ASN A 15 9.46 18.68 -32.67
N SER A 16 10.53 17.90 -32.47
CA SER A 16 10.91 16.83 -33.41
C SER A 16 9.93 15.65 -33.37
N CYS A 17 9.39 15.27 -32.22
CA CYS A 17 8.36 14.23 -32.11
C CYS A 17 7.06 14.66 -32.79
N ASP A 18 6.68 15.94 -32.63
CA ASP A 18 5.54 16.55 -33.32
C ASP A 18 5.75 16.52 -34.86
N ALA A 19 6.97 16.79 -35.34
CA ALA A 19 7.31 16.75 -36.77
C ALA A 19 7.33 15.33 -37.39
N VAL A 20 7.58 14.30 -36.58
CA VAL A 20 7.61 12.89 -37.01
C VAL A 20 6.23 12.21 -36.88
N GLY A 21 5.21 12.95 -36.41
CA GLY A 21 3.83 12.46 -36.33
C GLY A 21 3.53 11.62 -35.08
N CYS A 22 4.37 11.70 -34.05
CA CYS A 22 4.11 11.14 -32.72
C CYS A 22 4.02 12.28 -31.69
N PRO A 23 2.98 13.12 -31.74
CA PRO A 23 2.88 14.25 -30.84
C PRO A 23 2.63 13.77 -29.41
N LEU A 24 3.41 14.31 -28.48
CA LEU A 24 3.22 14.10 -27.05
C LEU A 24 2.09 15.02 -26.56
N THR A 25 1.21 14.51 -25.70
CA THR A 25 0.18 15.35 -25.07
C THR A 25 0.81 16.34 -24.11
N ASP A 26 0.11 17.45 -23.81
CA ASP A 26 0.61 18.46 -22.87
C ASP A 26 0.89 17.86 -21.49
N ALA A 27 0.09 16.87 -21.07
CA ALA A 27 0.32 16.10 -19.86
C ALA A 27 1.65 15.31 -19.92
N GLN A 28 1.94 14.62 -21.04
CA GLN A 28 3.20 13.89 -21.22
C GLN A 28 4.42 14.83 -21.25
N LYS A 29 4.28 16.00 -21.89
CA LYS A 29 5.33 17.03 -21.92
C LYS A 29 5.62 17.57 -20.51
N GLN A 30 4.58 17.84 -19.72
CA GLN A 30 4.73 18.26 -18.31
C GLN A 30 5.38 17.21 -17.43
N ILE A 31 5.03 15.93 -17.59
CA ILE A 31 5.65 14.82 -16.85
C ILE A 31 7.16 14.77 -17.11
N LEU A 32 7.57 14.86 -18.38
CA LEU A 32 8.99 14.82 -18.77
C LEU A 32 9.77 16.04 -18.27
N LEU A 33 9.17 17.23 -18.29
CA LEU A 33 9.77 18.45 -17.72
C LEU A 33 10.00 18.33 -16.21
N GLN A 34 9.00 17.85 -15.48
CA GLN A 34 9.13 17.64 -14.03
C GLN A 34 10.21 16.63 -13.65
N VAL A 35 10.41 15.59 -14.47
CA VAL A 35 11.48 14.59 -14.23
C VAL A 35 12.87 15.23 -14.38
N VAL A 36 13.07 16.08 -15.38
CA VAL A 36 14.35 16.74 -15.63
C VAL A 36 14.70 17.77 -14.55
N GLU A 37 13.74 18.61 -14.17
CA GLU A 37 13.91 19.58 -13.07
C GLU A 37 14.32 18.88 -11.77
N GLN A 38 13.76 17.71 -11.50
CA GLN A 38 14.07 16.93 -10.29
C GLN A 38 15.42 16.21 -10.37
N ILE A 39 15.83 15.70 -11.53
CA ILE A 39 17.18 15.12 -11.73
C ILE A 39 18.26 16.19 -11.47
N GLN A 40 17.98 17.44 -11.83
CA GLN A 40 18.89 18.56 -11.56
C GLN A 40 18.82 19.04 -10.10
N GLY A 41 17.64 19.02 -9.48
CA GLY A 41 17.46 19.35 -8.06
C GLY A 41 18.07 18.33 -7.08
N ASN A 42 18.13 17.05 -7.46
CA ASN A 42 18.63 15.95 -6.62
C ASN A 42 20.14 15.94 -6.39
N PHE A 43 20.92 16.81 -7.03
CA PHE A 43 22.35 16.93 -6.73
C PHE A 43 22.64 17.70 -5.43
N ASN A 44 21.65 18.39 -4.83
CA ASN A 44 21.85 19.27 -3.68
C ASN A 44 20.92 19.01 -2.47
N SER A 45 20.06 17.98 -2.50
CA SER A 45 19.26 17.67 -1.31
C SER A 45 20.06 16.75 -0.39
N GLU A 46 20.76 17.35 0.56
CA GLU A 46 21.10 16.70 1.82
C GLU A 46 19.87 15.92 2.31
N ALA A 47 20.09 14.65 2.66
CA ALA A 47 19.12 13.80 3.33
C ALA A 47 18.76 14.42 4.68
N SER A 48 17.86 15.41 4.65
CA SER A 48 17.22 15.95 5.83
C SER A 48 16.14 14.96 6.27
N ASP A 49 15.96 14.84 7.58
CA ASP A 49 14.97 14.01 8.31
C ASP A 49 13.53 14.22 7.82
N ILE A 50 13.21 13.77 6.62
CA ILE A 50 11.87 13.86 6.03
C ILE A 50 11.18 12.54 6.35
N ALA A 51 10.07 12.63 7.10
CA ALA A 51 9.19 11.53 7.43
C ALA A 51 8.97 10.59 6.22
N ASN A 52 8.86 9.29 6.49
CA ASN A 52 8.69 8.29 5.44
C ASN A 52 7.48 8.68 4.57
N PRO A 53 7.63 8.86 3.24
CA PRO A 53 6.55 9.29 2.37
C PRO A 53 5.36 8.31 2.39
N LEU A 54 5.59 7.05 2.76
CA LEU A 54 4.53 6.06 2.95
C LEU A 54 3.68 6.33 4.21
N ASP A 55 4.18 7.06 5.20
CA ASP A 55 3.40 7.53 6.36
C ASP A 55 2.42 8.66 6.00
N GLU A 56 2.55 9.26 4.82
CA GLU A 56 1.62 10.29 4.32
C GLU A 56 0.33 9.66 3.74
N LEU A 57 0.32 8.35 3.52
CA LEU A 57 -0.84 7.58 3.06
C LEU A 57 -1.79 7.26 4.21
N THR A 58 -3.09 7.21 3.95
CA THR A 58 -4.01 6.61 4.94
C THR A 58 -3.73 5.11 5.07
N PRO A 59 -4.10 4.45 6.19
CA PRO A 59 -3.89 3.02 6.36
C PRO A 59 -4.44 2.17 5.19
N GLU A 60 -5.60 2.56 4.65
CA GLU A 60 -6.25 1.87 3.53
C GLU A 60 -5.51 2.10 2.20
N GLU A 61 -5.04 3.33 1.97
CA GLU A 61 -4.23 3.67 0.79
C GLU A 61 -2.87 2.99 0.82
N LEU A 62 -2.25 2.93 2.01
CA LEU A 62 -0.99 2.23 2.23
C LEU A 62 -1.13 0.73 1.95
N GLU A 63 -2.19 0.09 2.44
CA GLU A 63 -2.47 -1.33 2.20
C GLU A 63 -2.65 -1.61 0.70
N ALA A 64 -3.50 -0.83 0.02
CA ALA A 64 -3.72 -0.96 -1.42
C ALA A 64 -2.43 -0.76 -2.23
N PHE A 65 -1.58 0.19 -1.82
CA PHE A 65 -0.31 0.44 -2.48
C PHE A 65 0.70 -0.69 -2.27
N LEU A 66 0.84 -1.19 -1.04
CA LEU A 66 1.74 -2.30 -0.74
C LEU A 66 1.31 -3.57 -1.47
N GLU A 67 0.01 -3.85 -1.55
CA GLU A 67 -0.52 -4.98 -2.31
C GLU A 67 -0.21 -4.87 -3.81
N PHE A 68 -0.36 -3.67 -4.38
CA PHE A 68 0.02 -3.39 -5.77
C PHE A 68 1.51 -3.62 -6.02
N VAL A 69 2.37 -3.09 -5.14
CA VAL A 69 3.83 -3.26 -5.23
C VAL A 69 4.19 -4.75 -5.19
N LYS A 70 3.63 -5.50 -4.24
CA LYS A 70 3.86 -6.95 -4.10
C LYS A 70 3.40 -7.73 -5.34
N THR A 71 2.22 -7.39 -5.88
CA THR A 71 1.65 -8.05 -7.05
C THR A 71 2.53 -7.85 -8.29
N GLU A 72 3.05 -6.64 -8.48
CA GLU A 72 3.92 -6.34 -9.62
C GLU A 72 5.33 -6.93 -9.45
N GLU A 73 5.87 -6.94 -8.23
CA GLU A 73 7.16 -7.62 -7.93
C GLU A 73 7.08 -9.14 -8.14
N GLN A 74 5.98 -9.79 -7.74
CA GLN A 74 5.73 -11.21 -8.03
C GLN A 74 5.69 -11.52 -9.53
N ARG A 75 5.31 -10.54 -10.35
CA ARG A 75 5.32 -10.61 -11.81
C ARG A 75 6.68 -10.28 -12.43
N ASN A 76 7.72 -10.09 -11.60
CA ASN A 76 9.05 -9.60 -11.99
C ASN A 76 9.01 -8.25 -12.75
N ARG A 77 8.07 -7.38 -12.36
CA ARG A 77 7.94 -6.03 -12.94
C ARG A 77 8.26 -4.99 -11.89
N THR A 78 8.88 -3.90 -12.32
CA THR A 78 9.11 -2.74 -11.46
C THR A 78 7.81 -1.96 -11.34
N TRP A 79 7.18 -2.03 -10.17
CA TRP A 79 5.90 -1.35 -9.86
C TRP A 79 5.92 0.15 -10.23
N LYS A 80 7.06 0.83 -10.03
CA LYS A 80 7.24 2.25 -10.35
C LYS A 80 7.18 2.52 -11.85
N VAL A 81 7.75 1.61 -12.66
CA VAL A 81 7.70 1.69 -14.12
C VAL A 81 6.28 1.43 -14.62
N GLN A 82 5.59 0.45 -14.04
CA GLN A 82 4.19 0.16 -14.39
C GLN A 82 3.29 1.37 -14.09
N LEU A 83 3.40 1.94 -12.89
CA LEU A 83 2.62 3.11 -12.49
C LEU A 83 2.89 4.32 -13.40
N LEU A 84 4.16 4.59 -13.72
CA LEU A 84 4.52 5.67 -14.65
C LEU A 84 4.01 5.43 -16.07
N ASN A 85 4.07 4.18 -16.55
CA ASN A 85 3.53 3.81 -17.86
C ASN A 85 2.02 4.01 -17.90
N ASP A 86 1.31 3.63 -16.85
CA ASP A 86 -0.14 3.82 -16.75
C ASP A 86 -0.49 5.32 -16.76
N TRP A 87 0.31 6.15 -16.10
CA TRP A 87 0.12 7.60 -16.12
C TRP A 87 0.39 8.22 -17.48
N LEU A 88 1.44 7.74 -18.17
CA LEU A 88 1.84 8.23 -19.49
C LEU A 88 0.84 7.83 -20.59
N LEU A 89 0.20 6.66 -20.45
CA LEU A 89 -0.82 6.16 -21.37
C LEU A 89 -2.24 6.61 -21.02
N GLU A 90 -2.41 7.47 -20.01
CA GLU A 90 -3.71 7.87 -19.46
C GLU A 90 -4.59 6.69 -19.00
N ASN A 91 -3.97 5.55 -18.69
CA ASN A 91 -4.66 4.39 -18.15
C ASN A 91 -5.00 4.59 -16.68
N ASP A 92 -6.06 3.91 -16.25
CA ASP A 92 -6.42 3.83 -14.84
C ASP A 92 -5.44 2.90 -14.11
N SER A 93 -4.77 3.41 -13.08
CA SER A 93 -3.87 2.63 -12.23
C SER A 93 -4.63 1.77 -11.21
N GLY A 94 -5.96 1.72 -11.30
CA GLY A 94 -6.82 0.85 -10.49
C GLY A 94 -6.88 1.31 -9.04
N THR A 95 -6.63 0.39 -8.10
CA THR A 95 -6.69 0.67 -6.66
C THR A 95 -5.68 1.72 -6.20
N VAL A 96 -4.60 1.95 -6.96
CA VAL A 96 -3.55 2.94 -6.65
C VAL A 96 -3.68 4.25 -7.44
N GLN A 97 -4.83 4.49 -8.09
CA GLN A 97 -5.10 5.72 -8.84
C GLN A 97 -5.04 6.98 -7.95
N PHE A 98 -5.30 6.83 -6.64
CA PHE A 98 -5.19 7.91 -5.66
C PHE A 98 -3.79 8.53 -5.64
N ILE A 99 -2.74 7.78 -5.97
CA ILE A 99 -1.35 8.29 -6.02
C ILE A 99 -1.25 9.37 -7.08
N ARG A 100 -1.83 9.15 -8.26
CA ARG A 100 -1.83 10.14 -9.35
C ARG A 100 -2.64 11.38 -8.99
N GLN A 101 -3.78 11.19 -8.34
CA GLN A 101 -4.75 12.24 -8.08
C GLN A 101 -4.39 13.13 -6.88
N ARG A 102 -3.81 12.54 -5.82
CA ARG A 102 -3.58 13.24 -4.54
C ARG A 102 -2.12 13.58 -4.28
N TYR A 103 -1.19 12.73 -4.73
CA TYR A 103 0.24 12.83 -4.35
C TYR A 103 1.14 13.22 -5.53
N GLY A 104 0.84 12.70 -6.72
CA GLY A 104 1.55 13.00 -7.97
C GLY A 104 2.98 12.43 -8.04
N LEU A 105 3.72 12.88 -9.06
CA LEU A 105 5.07 12.41 -9.37
C LEU A 105 6.10 12.76 -8.29
N GLN A 106 5.93 13.88 -7.60
CA GLN A 106 6.85 14.33 -6.55
C GLN A 106 6.92 13.33 -5.40
N TRP A 107 5.77 12.83 -4.96
CA TRP A 107 5.71 11.79 -3.94
C TRP A 107 6.32 10.48 -4.43
N LEU A 108 5.98 10.05 -5.66
CA LEU A 108 6.51 8.81 -6.25
C LEU A 108 8.05 8.80 -6.35
N ASN A 109 8.66 9.97 -6.55
CA ASN A 109 10.11 10.12 -6.59
C ASN A 109 10.78 10.14 -5.22
N ARG A 110 10.05 10.55 -4.17
CA ARG A 110 10.51 10.42 -2.78
C ARG A 110 10.47 8.97 -2.29
N VAL A 111 9.60 8.14 -2.85
CA VAL A 111 9.50 6.73 -2.47
C VAL A 111 10.69 5.94 -3.03
N GLU A 112 11.63 5.68 -2.13
CA GLU A 112 12.78 4.77 -2.32
C GLU A 112 12.58 3.39 -1.68
N SER A 113 13.33 2.38 -2.15
CA SER A 113 13.25 0.99 -1.68
C SER A 113 13.42 0.85 -0.16
N TYR A 114 14.30 1.65 0.47
CA TYR A 114 14.51 1.57 1.92
C TYR A 114 13.32 2.08 2.75
N HIS A 115 12.42 2.88 2.17
CA HIS A 115 11.20 3.30 2.87
C HIS A 115 10.25 2.13 3.09
N PHE A 116 10.31 1.14 2.19
CA PHE A 116 9.59 -0.11 2.35
C PHE A 116 10.18 -0.98 3.45
N ASP A 117 11.42 -0.78 3.91
CA ASP A 117 12.01 -1.61 4.99
C ASP A 117 11.21 -1.50 6.30
N LYS A 118 10.65 -0.31 6.58
CA LYS A 118 9.69 -0.07 7.68
C LYS A 118 8.45 -0.98 7.58
N TYR A 119 8.08 -1.33 6.35
CA TYR A 119 6.92 -2.14 5.98
C TYR A 119 7.33 -3.49 5.35
N SER A 120 8.62 -3.86 5.38
CA SER A 120 9.09 -5.17 4.91
C SER A 120 8.59 -6.27 5.84
N TYR A 121 8.36 -5.88 7.09
CA TYR A 121 7.65 -6.62 8.11
C TYR A 121 6.16 -6.29 8.15
N PHE A 122 5.51 -5.64 7.17
CA PHE A 122 4.11 -5.23 7.34
C PHE A 122 3.14 -6.40 7.53
N GLU A 123 3.43 -7.57 6.97
CA GLU A 123 2.74 -8.82 7.33
C GLU A 123 2.99 -9.25 8.79
N ASP A 124 4.13 -8.92 9.39
CA ASP A 124 4.49 -9.22 10.80
C ASP A 124 4.23 -8.06 11.79
N ALA A 125 4.08 -6.83 11.31
CA ALA A 125 3.81 -5.62 12.09
C ALA A 125 2.30 -5.39 12.25
N LEU A 126 1.51 -5.96 11.35
CA LEU A 126 0.07 -6.17 11.51
C LEU A 126 -0.26 -7.48 12.22
N LYS A 127 0.73 -8.36 12.46
CA LYS A 127 0.51 -9.56 13.27
C LYS A 127 0.39 -9.17 14.73
N LEU A 128 -0.78 -9.47 15.27
CA LEU A 128 -1.09 -9.42 16.68
C LEU A 128 -0.06 -10.21 17.47
N LYS A 129 0.41 -9.59 18.56
CA LYS A 129 1.26 -10.21 19.56
C LYS A 129 0.48 -10.40 20.84
N VAL A 130 0.88 -11.41 21.61
CA VAL A 130 0.35 -11.59 22.96
C VAL A 130 0.63 -10.33 23.79
N GLY A 131 -0.43 -9.73 24.31
CA GLY A 131 -0.41 -8.46 25.05
C GLY A 131 -0.93 -7.26 24.28
N ASP A 132 -1.15 -7.38 22.97
CA ASP A 132 -1.67 -6.29 22.14
C ASP A 132 -3.12 -5.95 22.49
N ARG A 133 -3.45 -4.67 22.43
CA ARG A 133 -4.80 -4.16 22.68
C ARG A 133 -5.49 -3.89 21.35
N ILE A 134 -6.61 -4.56 21.16
CA ILE A 134 -7.41 -4.44 19.96
C ILE A 134 -8.88 -4.27 20.30
N GLU A 135 -9.62 -3.66 19.39
CA GLU A 135 -11.06 -3.64 19.43
C GLU A 135 -11.62 -4.68 18.46
N VAL A 136 -12.59 -5.45 18.92
CA VAL A 136 -13.20 -6.54 18.18
C VAL A 136 -14.68 -6.24 17.98
N CYS A 137 -15.16 -6.42 16.76
CA CYS A 137 -16.54 -6.14 16.38
C CYS A 137 -17.48 -7.28 16.82
N ASN A 138 -18.68 -6.94 17.30
CA ASN A 138 -19.72 -7.94 17.59
C ASN A 138 -20.15 -8.77 16.37
N ALA A 139 -19.85 -8.33 15.15
CA ALA A 139 -20.08 -9.10 13.93
C ALA A 139 -19.40 -10.49 13.93
N LEU A 140 -18.44 -10.75 14.83
CA LEU A 140 -17.82 -12.08 15.00
C LEU A 140 -18.71 -13.12 15.68
N TRP A 141 -19.67 -12.71 16.49
CA TRP A 141 -20.51 -13.62 17.28
C TRP A 141 -22.01 -13.28 17.19
N GLU A 142 -22.35 -12.09 16.70
CA GLU A 142 -23.69 -11.66 16.39
C GLU A 142 -23.87 -11.53 14.88
N TRP A 143 -25.06 -11.88 14.39
CA TRP A 143 -25.45 -11.61 13.02
C TRP A 143 -25.74 -10.12 12.86
N VAL A 144 -24.70 -9.32 12.68
CA VAL A 144 -24.79 -7.89 12.41
C VAL A 144 -24.95 -7.69 10.90
N GLN A 145 -26.01 -7.00 10.49
CA GLN A 145 -26.25 -6.61 9.10
C GLN A 145 -25.99 -5.11 8.97
N GLU A 146 -25.35 -4.68 7.88
CA GLU A 146 -24.99 -3.28 7.63
C GLU A 146 -26.22 -2.34 7.64
N ASP A 147 -27.37 -2.85 7.18
CA ASP A 147 -28.68 -2.18 7.18
C ASP A 147 -29.66 -2.72 8.26
N GLY A 148 -29.15 -3.46 9.24
CA GLY A 148 -29.94 -4.09 10.30
C GLY A 148 -30.20 -3.18 11.51
N PRO A 149 -31.14 -3.55 12.40
CA PRO A 149 -31.38 -2.83 13.66
C PRO A 149 -30.22 -2.93 14.67
N CYS A 150 -29.31 -3.91 14.48
CA CYS A 150 -28.10 -4.07 15.27
C CYS A 150 -26.93 -3.46 14.50
N LYS A 151 -26.31 -2.41 15.07
CA LYS A 151 -25.13 -1.77 14.49
C LYS A 151 -23.85 -2.50 14.90
N PRO A 152 -22.78 -2.41 14.11
CA PRO A 152 -21.47 -2.91 14.52
C PRO A 152 -20.96 -2.10 15.72
N GLU A 153 -20.75 -2.80 16.82
CA GLU A 153 -20.19 -2.29 18.06
C GLU A 153 -18.80 -2.88 18.28
N TRP A 154 -17.88 -2.05 18.76
CA TRP A 154 -16.47 -2.38 18.93
C TRP A 154 -16.16 -2.58 20.42
N PHE A 155 -15.63 -3.75 20.74
CA PHE A 155 -15.35 -4.16 22.11
C PHE A 155 -13.84 -4.24 22.34
N PRO A 156 -13.30 -3.48 23.30
CA PRO A 156 -11.88 -3.52 23.60
C PRO A 156 -11.49 -4.84 24.27
N SER A 157 -10.36 -5.39 23.84
CA SER A 157 -9.86 -6.70 24.22
C SER A 157 -8.32 -6.74 24.16
N ILE A 158 -7.75 -7.75 24.81
CA ILE A 158 -6.31 -8.00 24.83
C ILE A 158 -6.04 -9.34 24.17
N VAL A 159 -5.09 -9.38 23.23
CA VAL A 159 -4.63 -10.63 22.61
C VAL A 159 -3.87 -11.45 23.64
N ILE A 160 -4.29 -12.69 23.87
CA ILE A 160 -3.65 -13.60 24.83
C ILE A 160 -2.93 -14.77 24.14
N GLN A 161 -3.27 -15.08 22.90
CA GLN A 161 -2.65 -16.16 22.12
C GLN A 161 -2.82 -15.93 20.62
N VAL A 162 -1.82 -16.31 19.82
CA VAL A 162 -1.86 -16.26 18.35
C VAL A 162 -1.18 -17.52 17.81
N ASP A 163 -1.92 -18.33 17.06
CA ASP A 163 -1.48 -19.64 16.56
C ASP A 163 -1.64 -19.72 15.04
N GLU A 164 -0.56 -20.10 14.34
CA GLU A 164 -0.61 -20.37 12.91
C GLU A 164 -0.91 -21.86 12.67
N ILE A 165 -2.03 -22.13 12.00
CA ILE A 165 -2.44 -23.47 11.59
C ILE A 165 -2.04 -23.65 10.14
N SER A 166 -1.01 -24.46 9.90
CA SER A 166 -0.70 -24.96 8.55
C SER A 166 -1.40 -26.30 8.33
N ASP A 167 -2.29 -26.40 7.34
CA ASP A 167 -2.82 -27.68 6.88
C ASP A 167 -1.70 -28.49 6.20
N VAL A 168 -0.90 -29.19 7.01
CA VAL A 168 -0.03 -30.24 6.52
C VAL A 168 -0.92 -31.47 6.36
N TYR A 169 -0.97 -32.01 5.14
CA TYR A 169 -1.65 -33.26 4.70
C TYR A 169 -2.99 -33.11 3.93
N ASP A 170 -2.88 -33.01 2.60
CA ASP A 170 -3.50 -34.02 1.73
C ASP A 170 -2.56 -34.31 0.56
N GLY A 171 -2.37 -35.58 0.21
CA GLY A 171 -1.27 -36.12 -0.59
C GLY A 171 -1.21 -35.71 -2.06
N LEU A 172 -1.93 -34.67 -2.48
CA LEU A 172 -1.99 -34.19 -3.87
C LEU A 172 -2.08 -32.64 -3.89
N ARG A 173 -0.92 -32.03 -4.16
CA ARG A 173 -0.65 -30.58 -4.37
C ARG A 173 -0.47 -29.75 -3.09
N PRO A 174 0.60 -28.94 -3.00
CA PRO A 174 0.75 -27.98 -1.91
C PRO A 174 -0.31 -26.90 -2.08
N ARG A 175 -1.29 -26.86 -1.17
CA ARG A 175 -2.15 -25.69 -0.99
C ARG A 175 -1.52 -24.89 0.14
N ASN A 176 -1.05 -23.68 -0.14
CA ASN A 176 -0.65 -22.70 0.88
C ASN A 176 -1.89 -22.18 1.61
N ASN A 177 -2.61 -23.06 2.30
CA ASN A 177 -3.71 -22.69 3.18
C ASN A 177 -3.19 -22.78 4.61
N SER A 178 -2.32 -21.86 5.00
CA SER A 178 -2.16 -21.56 6.41
C SER A 178 -3.24 -20.56 6.82
N SER A 179 -3.78 -20.74 8.03
CA SER A 179 -4.75 -19.83 8.64
C SER A 179 -4.30 -19.50 10.05
N THR A 180 -4.45 -18.25 10.48
CA THR A 180 -4.02 -17.84 11.81
C THR A 180 -5.22 -17.68 12.74
N ASN A 181 -5.18 -18.33 13.90
CA ASN A 181 -6.16 -18.16 14.97
C ASN A 181 -5.60 -17.22 16.03
N CYS A 182 -6.49 -16.50 16.71
CA CYS A 182 -6.14 -15.61 17.80
C CYS A 182 -7.14 -15.75 18.93
N VAL A 183 -6.66 -15.82 20.17
CA VAL A 183 -7.51 -15.77 21.35
C VAL A 183 -7.39 -14.40 21.99
N VAL A 184 -8.54 -13.76 22.22
CA VAL A 184 -8.66 -12.44 22.86
C VAL A 184 -9.36 -12.57 24.21
N ARG A 185 -9.00 -11.71 25.16
CA ARG A 185 -9.66 -11.58 26.46
C ARG A 185 -10.29 -10.20 26.59
N PHE A 186 -11.59 -10.17 26.86
CA PHE A 186 -12.35 -8.94 27.12
C PHE A 186 -12.19 -8.46 28.57
N PHE A 187 -12.54 -7.20 28.85
CA PHE A 187 -12.44 -6.64 30.21
C PHE A 187 -13.33 -7.34 31.25
N ASN A 188 -14.39 -8.00 30.83
CA ASN A 188 -15.24 -8.81 31.70
C ASN A 188 -14.60 -10.17 32.07
N GLY A 189 -13.40 -10.46 31.57
CA GLY A 189 -12.69 -11.72 31.79
C GLY A 189 -13.09 -12.85 30.84
N ALA A 190 -14.04 -12.63 29.92
CA ALA A 190 -14.40 -13.61 28.91
C ALA A 190 -13.29 -13.74 27.86
N GLU A 191 -13.05 -14.96 27.40
CA GLU A 191 -12.07 -15.29 26.37
C GLU A 191 -12.80 -15.77 25.11
N TYR A 192 -12.30 -15.37 23.95
CA TYR A 192 -12.90 -15.70 22.66
C TYR A 192 -11.83 -16.02 21.64
N GLU A 193 -12.02 -17.13 20.92
CA GLU A 193 -11.15 -17.53 19.82
C GLU A 193 -11.70 -16.99 18.49
N ILE A 194 -10.86 -16.27 17.77
CA ILE A 194 -11.10 -15.71 16.45
C ILE A 194 -10.29 -16.55 15.46
N GLN A 195 -10.99 -17.37 14.69
CA GLN A 195 -10.37 -18.18 13.64
C GLN A 195 -10.13 -17.34 12.40
N GLY A 196 -9.02 -17.57 11.70
CA GLY A 196 -8.68 -16.85 10.48
C GLY A 196 -8.66 -15.34 10.66
N ILE A 197 -7.95 -14.86 11.69
CA ILE A 197 -7.95 -13.46 12.12
C ILE A 197 -7.42 -12.51 11.05
N TYR A 198 -6.54 -12.97 10.17
CA TYR A 198 -6.04 -12.18 9.04
C TYR A 198 -6.76 -12.55 7.73
N GLU A 199 -7.36 -13.72 7.66
CA GLU A 199 -7.83 -14.32 6.42
C GLU A 199 -9.28 -13.92 6.11
N TRP A 200 -10.22 -14.24 7.00
CA TRP A 200 -11.65 -13.92 6.80
C TRP A 200 -12.25 -13.03 7.89
N ASN A 201 -11.53 -12.82 9.00
CA ASN A 201 -11.96 -11.98 10.11
C ASN A 201 -11.20 -10.65 10.24
N ARG A 202 -10.41 -10.28 9.23
CA ARG A 202 -9.58 -9.06 9.24
C ARG A 202 -10.38 -7.76 9.44
N TYR A 203 -11.60 -7.69 8.90
CA TYR A 203 -12.48 -6.52 9.00
C TYR A 203 -13.20 -6.43 10.36
N ASN A 204 -13.14 -7.49 11.15
CA ASN A 204 -13.87 -7.60 12.41
C ASN A 204 -13.00 -7.25 13.63
N TRP A 205 -11.78 -6.74 13.43
CA TRP A 205 -10.93 -6.22 14.48
C TRP A 205 -10.10 -5.02 14.00
N ARG A 206 -9.68 -4.18 14.94
CA ARG A 206 -8.81 -3.02 14.68
C ARG A 206 -7.94 -2.72 15.90
N TRP A 207 -6.87 -1.97 15.71
CA TRP A 207 -6.03 -1.49 16.81
C TRP A 207 -6.79 -0.53 17.72
N SER A 208 -6.63 -0.66 19.04
CA SER A 208 -7.20 0.31 19.99
C SER A 208 -6.45 1.63 19.89
N GLN A 209 -7.18 2.74 19.72
CA GLN A 209 -6.61 4.10 19.75
C GLN A 209 -6.13 4.52 21.15
#